data_AF-A0A0F4YVF7-F1
#
_entry.id   AF-A0A0F4YVF7-F1
#
_cell.length_a   1.000
_cell.length_b   1.000
_cell.length_c   1.000
_cell.angle_alpha   90.00
_cell.angle_beta   90.00
_cell.angle_gamma   90.00
#
_symmetry.space_group_name_H-M   'P 1'
#
loop_
_entity.id
_entity.type
_entity.pdbx_description
1 polymer ?
#
loop_
_entity_poly.entity_id
_entity_poly.type
_entity_poly.pdbx_seq_one_letter_code
_entity_poly.pdbx_strand_id
1 'polypeptide(L)'
;MLWVRNHFWPAEIILIVHVFSQSSAYWTHLGSPPFVHLPAIAGPYAWALTALFWNGAVAAHAHNLPSRIVANILIWVIFVLGQIHIFAAKDYIFGYALSFLTLSLAVEQFHIKIIALQWIFALAIFAVFFVGSLYVSTVVYSNRDIFFKRIVAPESTDREREPLLNNQ
;
A
#
# COMPACT_ATOMS: atom_id res chain seq x y z
N MET A 1 -20.57 -5.37 -12.03
CA MET A 1 -22.05 -5.38 -12.17
C MET A 1 -22.80 -5.38 -10.83
N LEU A 2 -22.25 -5.84 -9.70
CA LEU A 2 -22.96 -5.86 -8.40
C LEU A 2 -23.22 -4.46 -7.81
N TRP A 3 -22.24 -3.56 -7.90
CA TRP A 3 -22.37 -2.16 -7.48
C TRP A 3 -23.51 -1.42 -8.19
N VAL A 4 -23.58 -1.54 -9.52
CA VAL A 4 -24.60 -0.89 -10.37
C VAL A 4 -26.02 -1.40 -10.04
N ARG A 5 -26.12 -2.63 -9.52
CA ARG A 5 -27.39 -3.23 -9.13
C ARG A 5 -27.73 -3.03 -7.65
N ASN A 6 -27.03 -2.14 -6.93
CA ASN A 6 -27.27 -1.83 -5.52
C ASN A 6 -27.02 -3.01 -4.54
N HIS A 7 -26.24 -4.02 -4.94
CA HIS A 7 -25.90 -5.18 -4.12
C HIS A 7 -24.56 -4.96 -3.38
N PHE A 8 -24.54 -4.03 -2.43
CA PHE A 8 -23.29 -3.63 -1.74
C PHE A 8 -22.76 -4.68 -0.77
N TRP A 9 -23.64 -5.39 -0.04
CA TRP A 9 -23.21 -6.44 0.90
C TRP A 9 -22.54 -7.64 0.21
N PRO A 10 -23.11 -8.22 -0.88
CA PRO A 10 -22.41 -9.24 -1.65
C PRO A 10 -21.09 -8.74 -2.26
N ALA A 11 -21.05 -7.48 -2.71
CA ALA A 11 -19.83 -6.88 -3.21
C ALA A 11 -18.75 -6.77 -2.12
N GLU A 12 -19.14 -6.47 -0.88
CA GLU A 12 -18.23 -6.39 0.27
C GLU A 12 -17.55 -7.73 0.53
N ILE A 13 -18.32 -8.81 0.57
CA ILE A 13 -17.80 -10.16 0.81
C ILE A 13 -16.78 -10.54 -0.28
N ILE A 14 -17.07 -10.23 -1.54
CA ILE A 14 -16.15 -10.49 -2.66
C ILE A 14 -14.87 -9.64 -2.53
N LEU A 15 -14.99 -8.37 -2.13
CA LEU A 15 -13.85 -7.49 -1.91
C LEU A 15 -12.97 -8.01 -0.77
N ILE A 16 -13.56 -8.48 0.34
CA ILE A 16 -12.82 -9.10 1.44
C ILE A 16 -12.00 -10.29 0.94
N VAL A 17 -12.63 -11.22 0.22
CA VAL A 17 -11.94 -12.38 -0.38
C VAL A 17 -10.83 -11.94 -1.33
N HIS A 18 -11.08 -10.90 -2.14
CA HIS A 18 -10.10 -10.37 -3.06
C HIS A 18 -8.90 -9.74 -2.35
N VAL A 19 -9.10 -9.00 -1.26
CA VAL A 19 -8.02 -8.43 -0.43
C VAL A 19 -7.15 -9.54 0.16
N PHE A 20 -7.74 -10.62 0.66
CA PHE A 20 -6.96 -11.77 1.14
C PHE A 20 -6.16 -12.44 0.02
N SER A 21 -6.77 -12.65 -1.14
CA SER A 21 -6.07 -13.21 -2.30
C SER A 21 -4.90 -12.34 -2.76
N GLN A 22 -5.09 -11.02 -2.80
CA GLN A 22 -4.05 -10.05 -3.16
C GLN A 22 -2.96 -9.96 -2.10
N SER A 23 -3.31 -10.04 -0.82
CA SER A 23 -2.34 -10.11 0.29
C SER A 23 -1.45 -11.35 0.15
N SER A 24 -2.03 -12.53 -0.11
CA SER A 24 -1.24 -13.75 -0.36
C SER A 24 -0.31 -13.61 -1.57
N ALA A 25 -0.80 -13.03 -2.67
CA ALA A 25 0.02 -12.78 -3.87
C ALA A 25 1.16 -11.79 -3.58
N TYR A 26 0.89 -10.73 -2.81
CA TYR A 26 1.86 -9.74 -2.40
C TYR A 26 3.03 -10.38 -1.64
N TRP A 27 2.74 -11.20 -0.63
CA TRP A 27 3.78 -11.84 0.17
C TRP A 27 4.57 -12.90 -0.62
N THR A 28 3.94 -13.56 -1.59
CA THR A 28 4.58 -14.56 -2.44
C THR A 28 5.53 -13.93 -3.47
N HIS A 29 5.17 -12.73 -3.97
CA HIS A 29 5.88 -12.06 -5.06
C HIS A 29 6.53 -10.73 -4.66
N LEU A 30 6.94 -10.62 -3.39
CA LEU A 30 7.50 -9.39 -2.82
C LEU A 30 8.78 -8.90 -3.55
N GLY A 31 9.53 -9.81 -4.16
CA GLY A 31 10.76 -9.50 -4.90
C GLY A 31 10.56 -9.21 -6.39
N SER A 32 9.33 -9.00 -6.86
CA SER A 32 9.07 -8.81 -8.29
C SER A 32 9.62 -7.47 -8.81
N PRO A 33 10.01 -7.38 -10.10
CA PRO A 33 10.52 -6.13 -10.66
C PRO A 33 9.52 -4.98 -10.53
N PRO A 34 9.95 -3.74 -10.24
CA PRO A 34 9.06 -2.59 -10.01
C PRO A 34 7.96 -2.38 -11.06
N PHE A 35 8.31 -2.57 -12.34
CA PHE A 35 7.40 -2.42 -13.47
C PHE A 35 6.27 -3.45 -13.51
N VAL A 36 6.48 -4.64 -12.94
CA VAL A 36 5.46 -5.68 -12.83
C VAL A 36 4.73 -5.54 -11.49
N HIS A 37 5.47 -5.22 -10.44
CA HIS A 37 4.93 -5.07 -9.08
C HIS A 37 3.84 -4.00 -9.01
N LEU A 38 4.05 -2.84 -9.64
CA LEU A 38 3.10 -1.73 -9.62
C LEU A 38 1.72 -2.12 -10.19
N PRO A 39 1.59 -2.57 -11.45
CA PRO A 39 0.28 -2.87 -12.04
C PRO A 39 -0.30 -4.22 -11.60
N ALA A 40 0.54 -5.20 -11.22
CA ALA A 40 0.07 -6.55 -10.93
C ALA A 40 -0.21 -6.81 -9.45
N ILE A 41 0.47 -6.10 -8.55
CA ILE A 41 0.45 -6.41 -7.11
C ILE A 41 0.12 -5.15 -6.29
N ALA A 42 1.04 -4.18 -6.23
CA ALA A 42 0.95 -3.04 -5.32
C ALA A 42 -0.27 -2.15 -5.62
N GLY A 43 -0.48 -1.79 -6.89
CA GLY A 43 -1.62 -0.97 -7.31
C GLY A 43 -2.97 -1.64 -7.05
N PRO A 44 -3.23 -2.86 -7.59
CA PRO A 44 -4.46 -3.59 -7.34
C PRO A 44 -4.73 -3.83 -5.86
N TYR A 45 -3.71 -4.17 -5.06
CA TYR A 45 -3.87 -4.38 -3.64
C TYR A 45 -4.23 -3.09 -2.88
N ALA A 46 -3.55 -1.97 -3.19
CA ALA A 46 -3.85 -0.67 -2.59
C ALA A 46 -5.28 -0.20 -2.95
N TRP A 47 -5.69 -0.43 -4.20
CA TRP A 47 -7.06 -0.16 -4.64
C TRP A 47 -8.06 -1.07 -3.96
N ALA A 48 -7.80 -2.37 -3.85
CA ALA A 48 -8.71 -3.32 -3.21
C ALA A 48 -8.98 -2.96 -1.74
N LEU A 49 -7.95 -2.54 -0.99
CA LEU A 49 -8.09 -2.02 0.37
C LEU A 49 -8.96 -0.77 0.42
N THR A 50 -8.72 0.18 -0.48
CA THR A 50 -9.50 1.43 -0.53
C THR A 50 -10.96 1.17 -0.93
N ALA A 51 -11.17 0.30 -1.91
CA ALA A 51 -12.48 -0.11 -2.39
C ALA A 51 -13.28 -0.88 -1.32
N LEU A 52 -12.62 -1.69 -0.50
CA LEU A 52 -13.23 -2.36 0.64
C LEU A 52 -13.85 -1.33 1.61
N PHE A 53 -13.07 -0.35 2.05
CA PHE A 53 -13.59 0.68 2.96
C PHE A 53 -14.64 1.58 2.32
N TRP A 54 -14.50 1.87 1.02
CA TRP A 54 -15.51 2.61 0.27
C TRP A 54 -16.83 1.82 0.22
N ASN A 55 -16.80 0.58 -0.26
CA ASN A 55 -17.99 -0.24 -0.41
C ASN A 55 -18.66 -0.51 0.93
N GLY A 56 -17.90 -0.77 1.99
CA GLY A 56 -18.42 -0.89 3.35
C GLY A 56 -19.14 0.38 3.82
N ALA A 57 -18.60 1.56 3.55
CA ALA A 57 -19.25 2.82 3.89
C ALA A 57 -20.58 3.03 3.13
N VAL A 58 -20.63 2.65 1.86
CA VAL A 58 -21.85 2.73 1.04
C VAL A 58 -22.89 1.69 1.48
N ALA A 59 -22.47 0.45 1.75
CA ALA A 59 -23.34 -0.60 2.27
C ALA A 59 -24.01 -0.21 3.61
N ALA A 60 -23.26 0.49 4.47
CA ALA A 60 -23.73 0.97 5.76
C ALA A 60 -24.56 2.27 5.69
N HIS A 61 -24.81 2.83 4.50
CA HIS A 61 -25.54 4.10 4.31
C HIS A 61 -24.99 5.23 5.19
N ALA A 62 -23.66 5.39 5.19
CA ALA A 62 -22.91 6.25 6.09
C ALA A 62 -23.16 7.76 5.89
N HIS A 63 -24.21 8.31 6.49
CA HIS A 63 -24.54 9.75 6.41
C HIS A 63 -24.61 10.47 7.76
N ASN A 64 -24.44 9.75 8.86
CA ASN A 64 -24.64 10.27 10.22
C ASN A 64 -23.32 10.53 10.97
N LEU A 65 -23.41 11.17 12.14
CA LEU A 65 -22.27 11.46 13.01
C LEU A 65 -21.46 10.20 13.39
N PRO A 66 -22.09 9.08 13.81
CA PRO A 66 -21.38 7.84 14.09
C PRO A 66 -20.53 7.34 12.92
N SER A 67 -21.04 7.38 11.69
CA SER A 67 -20.28 6.98 10.51
C SER A 67 -19.02 7.83 10.29
N ARG A 68 -19.03 9.11 10.66
CA ARG A 68 -17.83 9.97 10.58
C ARG A 68 -16.77 9.57 11.59
N ILE A 69 -17.18 9.17 12.80
CA ILE A 69 -16.25 8.67 13.83
C ILE A 69 -15.62 7.36 13.33
N VAL A 70 -16.43 6.45 12.79
CA VAL A 70 -15.93 5.19 12.21
C VAL A 70 -14.97 5.47 11.06
N ALA A 71 -15.30 6.37 10.13
CA ALA A 71 -14.43 6.75 9.02
C ALA A 71 -13.07 7.30 9.51
N ASN A 72 -13.08 8.12 10.56
CA ASN A 72 -11.85 8.61 11.18
C ASN A 72 -11.03 7.47 11.81
N ILE A 73 -11.65 6.46 12.42
CA ILE A 73 -10.91 5.31 12.96
C ILE A 73 -10.32 4.47 11.82
N LEU A 74 -11.09 4.24 10.76
CA LEU A 74 -10.68 3.43 9.61
C LEU A 74 -9.49 4.03 8.87
N ILE A 75 -9.36 5.36 8.82
CA ILE A 75 -8.19 5.98 8.19
C ILE A 75 -6.87 5.64 8.93
N TRP A 76 -6.93 5.48 10.25
CA TRP A 76 -5.78 5.03 11.04
C TRP A 76 -5.47 3.55 10.83
N VAL A 77 -6.47 2.72 10.52
CA VAL A 77 -6.26 1.32 10.13
C VAL A 77 -5.48 1.27 8.81
N ILE A 78 -5.87 2.07 7.81
CA ILE A 78 -5.12 2.22 6.55
C ILE A 78 -3.69 2.68 6.84
N PHE A 79 -3.53 3.66 7.73
CA PHE A 79 -2.21 4.16 8.13
C PHE A 79 -1.30 3.05 8.67
N VAL A 80 -1.77 2.30 9.67
CA VAL A 80 -0.98 1.22 10.29
C VAL A 80 -0.64 0.14 9.27
N LEU A 81 -1.60 -0.29 8.45
CA LEU A 81 -1.36 -1.27 7.40
C LEU A 81 -0.33 -0.78 6.39
N GLY A 82 -0.45 0.47 5.92
CA GLY A 82 0.52 1.05 4.99
C GLY A 82 1.93 1.13 5.58
N GLN A 83 2.06 1.53 6.85
CA GLN A 83 3.38 1.59 7.51
C GLN A 83 4.05 0.22 7.61
N ILE A 84 3.29 -0.84 7.91
CA ILE A 84 3.83 -2.21 7.94
C ILE A 84 4.43 -2.57 6.58
N HIS A 85 3.72 -2.29 5.48
CA HIS A 85 4.20 -2.64 4.14
C HIS A 85 5.39 -1.77 3.71
N ILE A 86 5.35 -0.45 4.00
CA ILE A 86 6.44 0.47 3.65
C ILE A 86 7.72 0.13 4.42
N PHE A 87 7.65 -0.09 5.74
CA PHE A 87 8.85 -0.24 6.57
C PHE A 87 9.28 -1.69 6.77
N ALA A 88 8.35 -2.62 7.00
CA ALA A 88 8.70 -4.03 7.22
C ALA A 88 8.98 -4.74 5.90
N ALA A 89 8.15 -4.51 4.87
CA ALA A 89 8.33 -5.12 3.56
C ALA A 89 9.22 -4.29 2.61
N LYS A 90 9.63 -3.08 3.02
CA LYS A 90 10.46 -2.14 2.24
C LYS A 90 9.87 -1.79 0.87
N ASP A 91 8.55 -1.82 0.76
CA ASP A 91 7.85 -1.57 -0.49
C ASP A 91 7.47 -0.09 -0.62
N TYR A 92 8.33 0.64 -1.32
CA TYR A 92 8.09 2.05 -1.63
C TYR A 92 7.01 2.25 -2.72
N ILE A 93 6.77 1.26 -3.58
CA ILE A 93 5.79 1.37 -4.67
C ILE A 93 4.37 1.32 -4.10
N PHE A 94 4.13 0.36 -3.21
CA PHE A 94 2.88 0.28 -2.47
C PHE A 94 2.62 1.53 -1.62
N GLY A 95 3.68 2.05 -0.98
CA GLY A 95 3.61 3.31 -0.24
C GLY A 95 3.23 4.51 -1.13
N TYR A 96 3.80 4.63 -2.32
CA TYR A 96 3.40 5.67 -3.27
C TYR A 96 1.94 5.49 -3.72
N ALA A 97 1.50 4.28 -4.04
CA ALA A 97 0.10 4.02 -4.41
C ALA A 97 -0.88 4.43 -3.31
N LEU A 98 -0.60 4.05 -2.04
CA LEU A 98 -1.40 4.48 -0.90
C LEU A 98 -1.36 5.99 -0.66
N SER A 99 -0.21 6.63 -0.89
CA SER A 99 -0.10 8.09 -0.78
C SER A 99 -1.05 8.79 -1.76
N PHE A 100 -1.09 8.37 -3.02
CA PHE A 100 -2.00 8.95 -4.01
C PHE A 100 -3.48 8.73 -3.65
N LEU A 101 -3.84 7.53 -3.19
CA LEU A 101 -5.22 7.23 -2.79
C LEU A 101 -5.65 8.02 -1.54
N THR A 102 -4.77 8.18 -0.56
CA THR A 102 -5.05 8.98 0.64
C THR A 102 -5.10 10.47 0.33
N LEU A 103 -4.30 10.97 -0.62
CA LEU A 103 -4.41 12.33 -1.14
C LEU A 103 -5.75 12.55 -1.85
N SER A 104 -6.17 11.62 -2.72
CA SER A 104 -7.48 11.68 -3.39
C SER A 104 -8.62 11.77 -2.37
N LEU A 105 -8.55 10.96 -1.31
CA LEU A 105 -9.52 11.00 -0.21
C LEU A 105 -9.49 12.35 0.53
N ALA A 106 -8.30 12.91 0.81
CA ALA A 106 -8.17 14.21 1.45
C ALA A 106 -8.83 15.33 0.62
N VAL A 107 -8.56 15.34 -0.68
CA VAL A 107 -9.12 16.34 -1.62
C VAL A 107 -10.64 16.24 -1.68
N GLU A 108 -11.19 15.02 -1.78
CA GLU A 108 -12.64 14.84 -1.85
C GLU A 108 -13.32 15.24 -0.53
N GLN A 109 -12.74 14.88 0.62
CA GLN A 109 -13.26 15.27 1.93
C GLN A 109 -13.18 16.78 2.17
N PHE A 110 -12.13 17.44 1.66
CA PHE A 110 -12.01 18.89 1.70
C PHE A 110 -13.17 19.58 0.96
N HIS A 111 -13.58 19.05 -0.20
CA HIS A 111 -14.72 19.58 -0.96
C HIS A 111 -16.07 19.33 -0.28
N ILE A 112 -16.25 18.17 0.37
CA ILE A 112 -17.54 17.80 0.98
C ILE A 112 -17.76 18.55 2.30
N LYS A 113 -16.77 18.54 3.21
CA LYS A 113 -16.87 19.19 4.53
C LYS A 113 -15.51 19.73 4.97
N ILE A 114 -15.27 21.00 4.69
CA ILE A 114 -14.06 21.74 5.11
C ILE A 114 -13.84 21.66 6.64
N ILE A 115 -14.89 21.70 7.46
CA ILE A 115 -14.81 21.56 8.93
C ILE A 115 -14.98 20.08 9.32
N ALA A 116 -14.05 19.23 8.87
CA ALA A 116 -13.96 17.83 9.25
C ALA A 116 -12.50 17.45 9.51
N LEU A 117 -12.24 16.72 10.60
CA LEU A 117 -10.88 16.23 10.91
C LEU A 117 -10.34 15.24 9.86
N GLN A 118 -11.23 14.63 9.09
CA GLN A 118 -10.90 13.55 8.18
C GLN A 118 -9.94 13.97 7.05
N TRP A 119 -10.11 15.14 6.45
CA TRP A 119 -9.20 15.60 5.40
C TRP A 119 -7.82 15.96 5.95
N ILE A 120 -7.75 16.49 7.17
CA ILE A 120 -6.48 16.81 7.85
C ILE A 120 -5.71 15.52 8.14
N PHE A 121 -6.40 14.50 8.67
CA PHE A 121 -5.80 13.19 8.92
C PHE A 121 -5.37 12.51 7.63
N ALA A 122 -6.21 12.55 6.59
CA ALA A 122 -5.88 12.00 5.28
C ALA A 122 -4.64 12.66 4.68
N LEU A 123 -4.53 14.00 4.78
CA LEU A 123 -3.39 14.75 4.29
C LEU A 123 -2.11 14.47 5.10
N ALA A 124 -2.23 14.36 6.42
CA ALA A 124 -1.10 13.99 7.28
C ALA A 124 -0.59 12.57 6.96
N ILE A 125 -1.50 11.61 6.78
CA ILE A 125 -1.18 10.23 6.39
C ILE A 125 -0.53 10.20 5.02
N PHE A 126 -1.07 10.94 4.05
CA PHE A 126 -0.46 11.13 2.74
C PHE A 126 1.00 11.59 2.87
N ALA A 127 1.25 12.64 3.66
CA ALA A 127 2.60 13.17 3.84
C ALA A 127 3.55 12.13 4.44
N VAL A 128 3.10 11.37 5.45
CA VAL A 128 3.90 10.31 6.06
C VAL A 128 4.19 9.17 5.08
N PHE A 129 3.19 8.72 4.32
CA PHE A 129 3.39 7.69 3.30
C PHE A 129 4.31 8.16 2.18
N PHE A 130 4.15 9.40 1.72
CA PHE A 130 4.98 9.96 0.66
C PHE A 130 6.44 10.09 1.11
N VAL A 131 6.68 10.69 2.28
CA VAL A 131 8.03 10.85 2.83
C VAL A 131 8.65 9.50 3.19
N GLY A 132 7.88 8.58 3.77
CA GLY A 132 8.34 7.23 4.07
C GLY A 132 8.73 6.45 2.82
N SER A 133 7.92 6.54 1.76
CA SER A 133 8.23 5.92 0.47
C SER A 133 9.45 6.55 -0.19
N LEU A 134 9.59 7.87 -0.11
CA LEU A 134 10.77 8.59 -0.59
C LEU A 134 12.02 8.12 0.16
N TYR A 135 11.96 8.05 1.49
CA TYR A 135 13.03 7.53 2.32
C TYR A 135 13.45 6.11 1.90
N VAL A 136 12.50 5.16 1.86
CA VAL A 136 12.80 3.78 1.48
C VAL A 136 13.34 3.68 0.06
N SER A 137 12.77 4.43 -0.90
CA SER A 137 13.28 4.45 -2.28
C SER A 137 14.73 4.94 -2.34
N THR A 138 15.09 6.02 -1.62
CA THR A 138 16.47 6.52 -1.59
C THR A 138 17.46 5.52 -0.99
N VAL A 139 17.04 4.79 0.05
CA VAL A 139 17.83 3.73 0.68
C VAL A 139 18.08 2.58 -0.29
N VAL A 140 17.04 2.12 -1.01
CA VAL A 140 17.12 1.05 -2.01
C VAL A 140 18.03 1.45 -3.18
N TYR A 141 17.83 2.63 -3.77
CA TYR A 141 18.67 3.10 -4.89
C TYR A 141 20.13 3.36 -4.48
N SER A 142 20.36 3.74 -3.22
CA SER A 142 21.72 4.00 -2.70
C SER A 142 22.47 2.73 -2.27
N ASN A 143 21.87 1.53 -2.39
CA ASN A 143 22.42 0.26 -1.85
C ASN A 143 22.83 0.38 -0.36
N ARG A 144 22.03 1.09 0.42
CA ARG A 144 22.21 1.24 1.87
C ARG A 144 21.13 0.46 2.60
N ASP A 145 21.38 0.09 3.84
CA ASP A 145 20.35 -0.43 4.73
C ASP A 145 19.47 0.72 5.25
N ILE A 146 18.39 0.37 5.94
CA ILE A 146 17.45 1.34 6.57
C ILE A 146 18.12 2.23 7.63
N PHE A 147 19.35 1.95 8.04
CA PHE A 147 20.18 2.73 8.94
C PHE A 147 21.33 3.47 8.20
N PHE A 148 21.22 3.64 6.87
CA PHE A 148 22.22 4.25 6.00
C PHE A 148 23.60 3.58 5.98
N LYS A 149 23.73 2.37 6.53
CA LYS A 149 24.94 1.58 6.41
C LYS A 149 25.02 1.03 4.99
N ARG A 150 26.18 1.15 4.34
CA ARG A 150 26.40 0.53 3.03
C ARG A 150 26.22 -0.98 3.16
N ILE A 151 25.35 -1.56 2.35
CA ILE A 151 25.31 -3.01 2.19
C ILE A 151 26.56 -3.34 1.39
N VAL A 152 27.62 -3.74 2.09
CA VAL A 152 28.79 -4.35 1.46
C VAL A 152 28.26 -5.67 0.92
N ALA A 153 28.04 -5.74 -0.39
CA ALA A 153 27.84 -7.02 -1.05
C ALA A 153 29.01 -7.91 -0.60
N PRO A 154 28.76 -9.14 -0.09
CA PRO A 154 29.86 -10.05 0.17
C PRO A 154 30.66 -10.14 -1.12
N GLU A 155 31.94 -9.79 -1.02
CA GLU A 155 32.92 -10.00 -2.08
C GLU A 155 32.68 -11.41 -2.64
N SER A 156 32.63 -11.54 -3.97
CA SER A 156 32.31 -12.78 -4.65
C SER A 156 33.39 -13.84 -4.41
N THR A 157 33.40 -14.43 -3.21
CA THR A 157 34.32 -15.51 -2.83
C THR A 157 34.01 -16.82 -3.54
N ASP A 158 32.92 -16.88 -4.31
CA ASP A 158 32.50 -18.07 -5.07
C ASP A 158 33.05 -18.11 -6.51
N ARG A 159 33.73 -17.05 -6.98
CA ARG A 159 34.51 -17.12 -8.23
C ARG A 159 35.79 -17.96 -8.10
N GLU A 160 36.21 -18.30 -6.87
CA GLU A 160 37.36 -19.17 -6.63
C GLU A 160 37.01 -20.67 -6.65
N ARG A 161 35.72 -21.02 -6.81
CA ARG A 161 35.22 -22.39 -6.89
C ARG A 161 34.58 -22.75 -8.22
N GLU A 162 34.93 -22.05 -9.30
CA GLU A 162 34.70 -22.62 -10.64
C GLU A 162 35.77 -23.69 -10.89
N PRO A 163 35.41 -24.99 -10.99
CA PRO A 163 36.35 -25.95 -11.54
C PRO A 163 36.59 -25.55 -12.99
N LEU A 164 37.82 -25.12 -13.31
CA LEU A 164 38.26 -24.85 -14.67
C LEU A 164 37.86 -26.04 -15.55
N LEU A 165 36.84 -25.87 -16.38
CA LEU A 165 36.51 -26.78 -17.48
C LEU A 165 37.60 -26.64 -18.55
N ASN A 166 38.82 -27.03 -18.19
CA ASN A 166 39.89 -27.36 -19.12
C ASN A 166 39.88 -28.86 -19.29
N ASN A 167 39.03 -29.35 -20.19
CA ASN A 167 39.20 -30.62 -20.88
C ASN A 167 38.35 -30.59 -22.16
N GLN A 168 38.90 -29.98 -23.22
CA GLN A 168 39.01 -30.58 -24.56
C GLN A 168 39.85 -29.68 -25.47
#